data_AF-A0A850MNB7-F1
#
_entry.id   AF-A0A850MNB7-F1
#
_cell.length_a   1.000
_cell.length_b   1.000
_cell.length_c   1.000
_cell.angle_alpha   90.00
_cell.angle_beta   90.00
_cell.angle_gamma   90.00
#
_symmetry.space_group_name_H-M   'P 1'
#
loop_
_entity.id
_entity.type
_entity.pdbx_description
1 polymer ?
#
loop_
_entity_poly.entity_id
_entity_poly.type
_entity_poly.pdbx_seq_one_letter_code
_entity_poly.pdbx_strand_id
1 'polypeptide(L)'
;TFGQLLIEHEAIKFPLVEIATEIECARLLAYKASWLADSGLWHKKEASMAKYYAAELAVKAAMTAMRVLGGFGSTKEYPIERFLRDATTFTVAQGSPEIQRLVVARELLK
;
A
#
# COMPACT_ATOMS: atom_id res chain seq x y z
N THR A 1 -12.34 -23.25 5.23
CA THR A 1 -12.41 -24.10 6.45
C THR A 1 -13.86 -24.16 6.87
N PHE A 2 -14.25 -24.98 7.87
CA PHE A 2 -15.66 -25.05 8.32
C PHE A 2 -16.68 -25.34 7.20
N GLY A 3 -16.31 -26.13 6.19
CA GLY A 3 -17.17 -26.49 5.07
C GLY A 3 -17.41 -25.40 4.01
N GLN A 4 -16.74 -24.24 4.12
CA GLN A 4 -16.88 -23.12 3.19
C GLN A 4 -15.52 -22.65 2.67
N LEU A 5 -15.56 -21.92 1.55
CA LEU A 5 -14.39 -21.21 1.03
C LEU A 5 -13.99 -20.10 2.01
N LEU A 6 -12.69 -19.82 2.14
CA LEU A 6 -12.20 -18.78 3.05
C LEU A 6 -12.83 -17.41 2.77
N ILE A 7 -13.04 -17.10 1.49
CA ILE A 7 -13.61 -15.83 1.06
C ILE A 7 -15.05 -15.64 1.55
N GLU A 8 -15.78 -16.69 1.94
CA GLU A 8 -17.15 -16.53 2.43
C GLU A 8 -17.23 -15.98 3.85
N HIS A 9 -16.16 -16.06 4.62
CA HIS A 9 -16.10 -15.48 5.96
C HIS A 9 -15.85 -13.97 5.87
N GLU A 10 -16.69 -13.14 6.49
CA GLU A 10 -16.58 -11.68 6.45
C GLU A 10 -15.24 -11.18 6.98
N ALA A 11 -14.69 -11.87 7.99
CA ALA A 11 -13.37 -11.58 8.56
C ALA A 11 -12.21 -11.73 7.56
N ILE A 12 -12.42 -12.46 6.44
CA ILE A 12 -11.48 -12.56 5.31
C ILE A 12 -11.92 -11.61 4.19
N LYS A 13 -13.22 -11.58 3.87
CA LYS A 13 -13.80 -10.82 2.76
C LYS A 13 -13.60 -9.31 2.92
N PHE A 14 -13.94 -8.74 4.08
CA PHE A 14 -13.93 -7.29 4.27
C PHE A 14 -12.54 -6.67 4.21
N PRO A 15 -11.50 -7.22 4.86
CA PRO A 15 -10.15 -6.70 4.71
C PRO A 15 -9.64 -6.73 3.25
N LEU A 16 -10.02 -7.74 2.47
CA LEU A 16 -9.64 -7.80 1.05
C LEU A 16 -10.35 -6.72 0.22
N VAL A 17 -11.62 -6.44 0.51
CA VAL A 17 -12.38 -5.35 -0.14
C VAL A 17 -11.79 -3.98 0.22
N GLU A 18 -11.41 -3.78 1.48
CA GLU A 18 -10.73 -2.55 1.92
C GLU A 18 -9.39 -2.37 1.20
N ILE A 19 -8.54 -3.40 1.17
CA ILE A 19 -7.26 -3.36 0.45
C ILE A 19 -7.47 -3.06 -1.04
N ALA A 20 -8.46 -3.69 -1.69
CA ALA A 20 -8.77 -3.41 -3.08
C ALA A 20 -9.15 -1.93 -3.31
N THR A 21 -9.96 -1.37 -2.41
CA THR A 21 -10.34 0.06 -2.46
C THR A 21 -9.14 0.98 -2.24
N GLU A 22 -8.31 0.69 -1.24
CA GLU A 22 -7.11 1.48 -0.95
C GLU A 22 -6.10 1.41 -2.10
N ILE A 23 -6.00 0.29 -2.82
CA ILE A 23 -5.16 0.15 -4.02
C ILE A 23 -5.62 1.12 -5.12
N GLU A 24 -6.93 1.25 -5.34
CA GLU A 24 -7.46 2.25 -6.28
C GLU A 24 -7.10 3.67 -5.84
N CYS A 25 -7.23 3.99 -4.56
CA CYS A 25 -6.83 5.29 -4.01
C CYS A 25 -5.33 5.57 -4.23
N ALA A 26 -4.46 4.60 -3.95
CA ALA A 26 -3.02 4.72 -4.14
C ALA A 26 -2.67 4.90 -5.63
N ARG A 27 -3.32 4.14 -6.52
CA ARG A 27 -3.13 4.24 -7.96
C ARG A 27 -3.54 5.62 -8.49
N LEU A 28 -4.69 6.14 -8.06
CA LEU A 28 -5.16 7.47 -8.44
C LEU A 28 -4.22 8.57 -7.95
N LEU A 29 -3.69 8.47 -6.73
CA LEU A 29 -2.69 9.42 -6.23
C LEU A 29 -1.42 9.39 -7.08
N ALA A 30 -0.92 8.20 -7.41
CA ALA A 30 0.27 8.03 -8.25
C ALA A 30 0.05 8.61 -9.65
N TYR A 31 -1.07 8.28 -10.30
CA TYR A 31 -1.39 8.80 -11.63
C TYR A 31 -1.63 10.29 -11.65
N LYS A 32 -2.24 10.86 -10.60
CA LYS A 32 -2.36 12.31 -10.48
C LYS A 32 -0.99 12.98 -10.37
N ALA A 33 -0.08 12.43 -9.56
CA ALA A 33 1.27 12.96 -9.42
C ALA A 33 2.04 12.89 -10.75
N SER A 34 1.95 11.76 -11.47
CA SER A 34 2.54 11.59 -12.81
C SER A 34 1.95 12.56 -13.82
N TRP A 35 0.63 12.68 -13.89
CA TRP A 35 -0.05 13.59 -14.81
C TRP A 35 0.35 15.05 -14.60
N LEU A 36 0.45 15.50 -13.33
CA LEU A 36 0.93 16.85 -13.02
C LEU A 36 2.38 17.03 -13.47
N ALA A 37 3.24 16.04 -13.23
CA ALA A 37 4.64 16.08 -13.65
C ALA A 37 4.78 16.16 -15.18
N ASP A 38 4.06 15.31 -15.91
CA ASP A 38 4.03 15.29 -17.39
C ASP A 38 3.47 16.60 -17.97
N SER A 39 2.54 17.24 -17.24
CA SER A 39 1.96 18.53 -17.61
C SER A 39 2.85 19.73 -17.22
N GLY A 40 4.02 19.51 -16.64
CA GLY A 40 4.91 20.58 -16.16
C GLY A 40 4.35 21.38 -14.98
N LEU A 41 3.34 20.84 -14.28
CA LEU A 41 2.69 21.48 -13.15
C LEU A 41 3.39 21.10 -11.83
N TRP A 42 3.24 21.95 -10.82
CA TRP A 42 3.75 21.67 -9.48
C TRP A 42 3.07 20.42 -8.88
N HIS A 43 3.87 19.45 -8.45
CA HIS A 43 3.38 18.12 -8.06
C HIS A 43 4.07 17.54 -6.81
N LYS A 44 4.88 18.33 -6.12
CA LYS A 44 5.72 17.85 -5.01
C LYS A 44 4.89 17.24 -3.87
N LYS A 45 3.76 17.88 -3.55
CA LYS A 45 2.81 17.40 -2.54
C LYS A 45 2.18 16.07 -2.96
N GLU A 46 1.65 16.00 -4.18
CA GLU A 46 0.98 14.82 -4.74
C GLU A 46 1.95 13.64 -4.84
N ALA A 47 3.19 13.86 -5.27
CA ALA A 47 4.23 12.83 -5.33
C ALA A 47 4.55 12.28 -3.94
N SER A 48 4.73 13.15 -2.94
CA SER A 48 4.96 12.71 -1.56
C SER A 48 3.75 11.97 -0.97
N MET A 49 2.52 12.44 -1.23
CA MET A 49 1.28 11.75 -0.85
C MET A 49 1.20 10.34 -1.44
N ALA A 50 1.43 10.22 -2.75
CA ALA A 50 1.42 8.94 -3.44
C ALA A 50 2.46 7.98 -2.85
N LYS A 51 3.69 8.45 -2.63
CA LYS A 51 4.79 7.63 -2.11
C LYS A 51 4.46 7.04 -0.75
N TYR A 52 4.14 7.87 0.25
CA TYR A 52 3.95 7.33 1.61
C TYR A 52 2.71 6.44 1.69
N TYR A 53 1.63 6.84 1.01
CA TYR A 53 0.37 6.10 1.06
C TYR A 53 0.51 4.73 0.41
N ALA A 54 1.13 4.64 -0.77
CA ALA A 54 1.38 3.37 -1.45
C ALA A 54 2.35 2.46 -0.66
N ALA A 55 3.39 3.03 -0.03
CA ALA A 55 4.35 2.27 0.75
C ALA A 55 3.72 1.60 1.98
N GLU A 56 2.94 2.35 2.76
CA GLU A 56 2.25 1.80 3.93
C GLU A 56 1.15 0.80 3.52
N LEU A 57 0.43 1.09 2.43
CA LEU A 57 -0.56 0.18 1.88
C LEU A 57 0.05 -1.15 1.41
N ALA A 58 1.22 -1.13 0.77
CA ALA A 58 1.90 -2.36 0.33
C ALA A 58 2.19 -3.30 1.51
N VAL A 59 2.65 -2.75 2.64
CA VAL A 59 2.88 -3.51 3.87
C VAL A 59 1.55 -4.05 4.42
N LYS A 60 0.52 -3.20 4.51
CA LYS A 60 -0.83 -3.60 4.97
C LYS A 60 -1.39 -4.74 4.12
N ALA A 61 -1.31 -4.64 2.80
CA ALA A 61 -1.79 -5.64 1.85
C ALA A 61 -1.05 -6.98 2.02
N ALA A 62 0.29 -6.95 2.11
CA ALA A 62 1.09 -8.16 2.30
C ALA A 62 0.79 -8.83 3.64
N MET A 63 0.68 -8.07 4.73
CA MET A 63 0.31 -8.60 6.05
C MET A 63 -1.10 -9.20 6.06
N THR A 64 -2.07 -8.56 5.40
CA THR A 64 -3.42 -9.11 5.24
C THR A 64 -3.38 -10.43 4.48
N ALA A 65 -2.65 -10.50 3.37
CA ALA A 65 -2.49 -11.74 2.60
C ALA A 65 -1.85 -12.87 3.41
N MET A 66 -0.82 -12.58 4.23
CA MET A 66 -0.23 -13.58 5.12
C MET A 66 -1.27 -14.15 6.10
N ARG A 67 -2.09 -13.27 6.68
CA ARG A 67 -3.14 -13.67 7.62
C ARG A 67 -4.21 -14.54 6.96
N VAL A 68 -4.61 -14.23 5.73
CA VAL A 68 -5.57 -15.03 4.96
C VAL A 68 -5.04 -16.45 4.68
N LEU A 69 -3.74 -16.58 4.38
CA LEU A 69 -3.10 -17.88 4.14
C LEU A 69 -2.77 -18.66 5.43
N GLY A 70 -2.89 -18.04 6.61
CA GLY A 70 -2.50 -18.65 7.87
C GLY A 70 -1.04 -19.11 7.86
N GLY A 71 -0.77 -20.33 8.32
CA GLY A 71 0.60 -20.87 8.37
C GLY A 71 1.31 -20.89 7.01
N PHE A 72 0.57 -21.11 5.91
CA PHE A 72 1.14 -21.10 4.56
C PHE A 72 1.69 -19.74 4.15
N GLY A 73 1.16 -18.65 4.71
CA GLY A 73 1.60 -17.29 4.45
C GLY A 73 3.04 -17.01 4.87
N SER A 74 3.57 -17.78 5.83
CA SER A 74 4.96 -17.69 6.30
C SER A 74 5.92 -18.67 5.62
N THR A 75 5.41 -19.51 4.71
CA THR A 75 6.24 -20.48 3.99
C THR A 75 6.78 -19.87 2.70
N LYS A 76 7.90 -20.43 2.21
CA LYS A 76 8.47 -20.06 0.90
C LYS A 76 7.77 -20.72 -0.29
N GLU A 77 6.81 -21.62 -0.03
CA GLU A 77 6.00 -22.24 -1.08
C GLU A 77 5.09 -21.22 -1.77
N TYR A 78 4.66 -20.19 -1.02
CA TYR A 78 3.86 -19.08 -1.52
C TYR A 78 4.67 -17.77 -1.48
N PRO A 79 4.50 -16.87 -2.46
CA PRO A 79 5.34 -15.68 -2.57
C PRO A 79 5.01 -14.59 -1.55
N ILE A 80 4.01 -14.79 -0.68
CA ILE A 80 3.49 -13.72 0.19
C ILE A 80 4.51 -13.26 1.22
N GLU A 81 5.29 -14.16 1.83
CA GLU A 81 6.36 -13.78 2.76
C GLU A 81 7.40 -12.88 2.07
N ARG A 82 7.72 -13.18 0.80
CA ARG A 82 8.60 -12.35 -0.01
C ARG A 82 8.01 -10.98 -0.26
N PHE A 83 6.73 -10.90 -0.62
CA PHE A 83 6.06 -9.62 -0.82
C PHE A 83 6.04 -8.75 0.44
N LEU A 84 5.92 -9.33 1.63
CA LEU A 84 6.05 -8.56 2.88
C LEU A 84 7.46 -8.00 3.03
N ARG A 85 8.50 -8.82 2.81
CA ARG A 85 9.90 -8.37 2.87
C ARG A 85 10.22 -7.29 1.84
N ASP A 86 9.67 -7.40 0.64
CA ASP A 86 9.86 -6.39 -0.40
C ASP A 86 9.12 -5.09 -0.03
N ALA A 87 7.88 -5.20 0.46
CA ALA A 87 7.05 -4.05 0.83
C ALA A 87 7.66 -3.20 1.96
N THR A 88 8.32 -3.81 2.95
CA THR A 88 8.98 -3.06 4.03
C THR A 88 10.16 -2.22 3.54
N THR A 89 10.74 -2.54 2.38
CA THR A 89 11.78 -1.70 1.79
C THR A 89 11.21 -0.35 1.36
N PHE A 90 9.95 -0.31 0.90
CA PHE A 90 9.30 0.93 0.45
C PHE A 90 9.02 1.92 1.59
N THR A 91 8.97 1.48 2.85
CA THR A 91 8.80 2.39 4.00
C THR A 91 10.11 3.06 4.41
N VAL A 92 11.25 2.66 3.85
CA VAL A 92 12.57 3.25 4.16
C VAL A 92 13.19 3.91 2.94
N ALA A 93 13.17 3.21 1.80
CA ALA A 93 13.75 3.69 0.56
C ALA A 93 13.05 4.98 0.08
N GLN A 94 13.83 5.89 -0.52
CA GLN A 94 13.33 7.16 -1.08
C GLN A 94 12.55 8.03 -0.08
N GLY A 95 12.96 8.00 1.19
CA GLY A 95 12.40 8.81 2.28
C GLY A 95 11.25 8.11 3.00
N SER A 96 11.34 7.97 4.32
CA SER A 96 10.32 7.30 5.12
C SER A 96 8.95 8.02 5.05
N PRO A 97 7.84 7.34 5.39
CA PRO A 97 6.53 7.99 5.48
C PRO A 97 6.52 9.27 6.30
N GLU A 98 7.27 9.34 7.40
CA GLU A 98 7.40 10.52 8.24
C GLU A 98 8.05 11.68 7.47
N ILE A 99 9.13 11.41 6.74
CA ILE A 99 9.79 12.41 5.89
C ILE A 99 8.85 12.90 4.78
N GLN A 100 8.11 12.00 4.14
CA GLN A 100 7.14 12.38 3.10
C GLN A 100 5.99 13.21 3.67
N ARG A 101 5.50 12.88 4.87
CA ARG A 101 4.50 13.70 5.60
C ARG A 101 5.04 15.09 5.91
N LEU A 102 6.32 15.23 6.29
CA LEU A 102 6.95 16.54 6.47
C LEU A 102 7.00 17.35 5.18
N VAL A 103 7.27 16.71 4.03
CA VAL A 103 7.20 17.38 2.73
C VAL A 103 5.78 17.85 2.44
N VAL A 104 4.78 16.98 2.60
CA VAL A 104 3.37 17.35 2.41
C VAL A 104 2.95 18.50 3.31
N ALA A 105 3.30 18.45 4.59
CA ALA A 105 2.98 19.51 5.55
C ALA A 105 3.59 20.86 5.11
N ARG A 106 4.85 20.86 4.69
CA ARG A 106 5.51 22.07 4.17
C ARG A 106 4.85 22.62 2.92
N GLU A 107 4.40 21.76 2.00
CA GLU A 107 3.72 22.19 0.78
C GLU A 107 2.29 22.69 1.03
N LEU A 108 1.61 22.21 2.07
CA LEU A 108 0.28 22.70 2.47
C LEU A 108 0.31 24.02 3.25
N LEU A 109 1.43 24.35 3.88
CA LEU A 109 1.61 25.55 4.71
C LEU A 109 2.33 26.71 4.01
N LYS A 110 2.64 26.55 2.72
CA LYS A 110 3.13 27.64 1.86
C LYS A 110 1.98 28.48 1.35
#